data_AF-A0A9W8R3G9-F1
#
_entry.id   AF-A0A9W8R3G9-F1
#
_cell.length_a   1.000
_cell.length_b   1.000
_cell.length_c   1.000
_cell.angle_alpha   90.00
_cell.angle_beta   90.00
_cell.angle_gamma   90.00
#
_symmetry.space_group_name_H-M   'P 1'
#
loop_
_entity.id
_entity.type
_entity.pdbx_description
1 polymer ?
#
loop_
_entity_poly.entity_id
_entity_poly.type
_entity_poly.pdbx_seq_one_letter_code
_entity_poly.pdbx_strand_id
1 'polypeptide(L)'
;MQDDQSWPYRFPHRAQYPEDHCNYNRDLFRRFISPEYNDWSVVVVEVLDDAREWRIVAFSVWDISYVNKRVHGPGYIPNSLECASTTTSQQDTREAGHIRRDTNPNLAAFQAALKESNQKYFSQFGSDQIKL
;
A
#
# COMPACT_ATOMS: atom_id res chain seq x y z
N MET A 1 12.72 -12.31 -2.65
CA MET A 1 11.54 -12.11 -3.55
C MET A 1 11.11 -13.37 -4.31
N GLN A 2 11.80 -14.53 -4.19
CA GLN A 2 11.34 -15.80 -4.78
C GLN A 2 10.30 -16.54 -3.91
N ASP A 3 10.18 -16.20 -2.62
CA ASP A 3 9.33 -16.93 -1.67
C ASP A 3 7.86 -16.49 -1.67
N ASP A 4 7.51 -15.42 -2.40
CA ASP A 4 6.12 -14.99 -2.50
C ASP A 4 5.41 -15.69 -3.67
N GLN A 5 4.80 -16.83 -3.35
CA GLN A 5 4.01 -17.63 -4.29
C GLN A 5 2.81 -16.86 -4.87
N SER A 6 2.34 -15.80 -4.20
CA SER A 6 1.23 -14.97 -4.68
C SER A 6 1.67 -13.91 -5.70
N TRP A 7 2.98 -13.62 -5.78
CA TRP A 7 3.52 -12.54 -6.61
C TRP A 7 3.22 -12.70 -8.11
N PRO A 8 3.34 -13.91 -8.72
CA PRO A 8 2.91 -14.14 -10.10
C PRO A 8 1.42 -13.94 -10.35
N TYR A 9 0.59 -14.21 -9.34
CA TYR A 9 -0.85 -14.03 -9.45
C TYR A 9 -1.27 -12.56 -9.38
N ARG A 10 -0.60 -11.77 -8.53
CA ARG A 10 -0.85 -10.34 -8.37
C ARG A 10 -0.35 -9.52 -9.56
N PHE A 11 0.82 -9.89 -10.08
CA PHE A 11 1.48 -9.19 -11.19
C PHE A 11 1.81 -10.13 -12.35
N PRO A 12 0.79 -10.61 -13.11
CA PRO A 12 0.98 -11.57 -14.18
C PRO A 12 1.76 -10.99 -15.38
N HIS A 13 1.61 -9.69 -15.64
CA HIS A 13 2.23 -9.02 -16.79
C HIS A 13 3.55 -8.31 -16.45
N ARG A 14 4.13 -8.55 -15.26
CA ARG A 14 5.38 -7.89 -14.83
C ARG A 14 6.57 -8.08 -15.77
N ALA A 15 6.59 -9.20 -16.51
CA ALA A 15 7.64 -9.47 -17.49
C ALA A 15 7.44 -8.69 -18.80
N GLN A 16 6.20 -8.31 -19.10
CA GLN A 16 5.83 -7.52 -20.28
C GLN A 16 5.94 -6.01 -20.01
N TYR A 17 5.67 -5.59 -18.77
CA TYR A 17 5.72 -4.20 -18.31
C TYR A 17 6.56 -4.05 -17.03
N PRO A 18 7.88 -4.35 -17.07
CA PRO A 18 8.75 -4.22 -15.89
C PRO A 18 8.88 -2.77 -15.41
N GLU A 19 8.76 -1.80 -16.32
CA GLU A 19 8.84 -0.37 -16.02
C GLU A 19 7.72 0.11 -15.10
N ASP A 20 6.48 -0.38 -15.29
CA ASP A 20 5.32 -0.04 -14.46
C ASP A 20 5.57 -0.48 -13.01
N HIS A 21 6.14 -1.68 -12.84
CA HIS A 21 6.45 -2.22 -11.53
C HIS A 21 7.56 -1.43 -10.82
N CYS A 22 8.63 -1.09 -11.54
CA CYS A 22 9.75 -0.32 -11.00
C CYS A 22 9.33 1.12 -10.64
N ASN A 23 8.60 1.80 -11.52
CA ASN A 23 8.12 3.15 -11.29
C ASN A 23 7.17 3.19 -10.09
N TYR A 24 6.20 2.28 -10.03
CA TYR A 24 5.29 2.19 -8.90
C TYR A 24 6.01 2.00 -7.56
N ASN A 25 6.96 1.05 -7.48
CA ASN A 25 7.70 0.84 -6.24
C ASN A 25 8.54 2.06 -5.86
N ARG A 26 9.18 2.72 -6.83
CA ARG A 26 9.95 3.95 -6.57
C ARG A 26 9.06 5.05 -5.98
N ASP A 27 7.87 5.23 -6.53
CA ASP A 27 6.94 6.25 -6.04
C ASP A 27 6.33 5.87 -4.68
N LEU A 28 6.09 4.58 -4.45
CA LEU A 28 5.70 4.06 -3.14
C LEU A 28 6.76 4.35 -2.07
N PHE A 29 8.04 4.10 -2.36
CA PHE A 29 9.13 4.42 -1.43
C PHE A 29 9.27 5.92 -1.17
N ARG A 30 9.09 6.75 -2.20
CA ARG A 30 9.08 8.21 -2.04
C ARG A 30 8.00 8.66 -1.06
N ARG A 31 6.82 8.05 -1.14
CA ARG A 31 5.71 8.33 -0.20
C ARG A 31 6.02 7.89 1.22
N PHE A 32 6.63 6.72 1.41
CA PHE A 32 7.00 6.24 2.74
C PHE A 32 8.01 7.12 3.47
N ILE A 33 8.89 7.80 2.73
CA ILE A 33 9.95 8.64 3.31
C ILE A 33 9.51 10.11 3.40
N SER A 34 8.49 10.51 2.65
CA SER A 34 8.02 11.89 2.64
C SER A 34 7.28 12.22 3.94
N PRO A 35 7.66 13.31 4.63
CA PRO A 35 7.00 13.73 5.88
C PRO A 35 5.56 14.19 5.67
N GLU A 36 5.15 14.44 4.41
CA GLU A 36 3.78 14.80 4.05
C GLU A 36 2.80 13.64 4.26
N TYR A 37 3.29 12.39 4.25
CA TYR A 37 2.46 11.22 4.49
C TYR A 37 2.82 10.56 5.83
N ASN A 38 2.05 10.89 6.86
CA ASN A 38 2.29 10.43 8.23
C ASN A 38 1.61 9.10 8.59
N ASP A 39 1.05 8.37 7.61
CA ASP A 39 0.39 7.08 7.82
C ASP A 39 1.33 5.88 7.87
N TRP A 40 2.61 6.11 7.61
CA TRP A 40 3.62 5.06 7.62
C TRP A 40 4.73 5.40 8.59
N SER A 41 5.19 4.38 9.31
CA SER A 41 6.38 4.44 10.13
C SER A 41 7.47 3.60 9.49
N VAL A 42 8.56 4.23 9.08
CA VAL A 42 9.73 3.56 8.50
C VAL A 42 10.79 3.40 9.59
N VAL A 43 11.17 2.16 9.85
CA VAL A 43 12.27 1.83 10.77
C VAL A 43 13.43 1.29 9.97
N VAL A 44 14.62 1.87 10.16
CA VAL A 44 15.85 1.50 9.46
C VAL A 44 16.82 0.90 10.47
N VAL A 45 17.45 -0.22 10.11
CA VAL A 45 18.50 -0.86 10.89
C VAL A 45 19.83 -0.56 10.21
N GLU A 46 20.73 0.07 10.96
CA GLU A 46 22.07 0.41 10.52
C GLU A 46 23.10 -0.43 11.27
N VAL A 47 24.12 -0.87 10.55
CA VAL A 47 25.27 -1.58 11.12
C VAL A 47 26.52 -0.78 10.78
N LEU A 48 27.42 -0.67 11.74
CA LEU A 48 28.72 -0.04 11.55
C LEU A 48 29.63 -1.03 10.81
N ASP A 49 30.08 -0.66 9.62
CA ASP A 49 31.00 -1.44 8.81
C ASP A 49 32.44 -1.40 9.38
N ASP A 50 33.32 -2.30 8.94
CA ASP A 50 34.73 -2.35 9.33
C ASP A 50 35.47 -1.05 8.97
N ALA A 51 34.98 -0.33 7.95
CA ALA A 51 35.42 1.00 7.55
C ALA A 51 34.94 2.15 8.48
N ARG A 52 34.20 1.84 9.55
CA ARG A 52 33.54 2.79 10.46
C ARG A 52 32.49 3.67 9.78
N GLU A 53 31.86 3.18 8.73
CA GLU A 53 30.73 3.83 8.06
C GLU A 53 29.43 3.14 8.45
N TRP A 54 28.39 3.92 8.75
CA TRP A 54 27.05 3.38 8.99
C TRP A 54 26.43 2.95 7.67
N ARG A 55 26.04 1.67 7.59
CA ARG A 55 25.36 1.11 6.42
C ARG A 55 23.99 0.58 6.82
N ILE A 56 22.99 0.94 6.01
CA ILE A 56 21.64 0.42 6.15
C ILE A 56 21.65 -1.05 5.71
N VAL A 57 21.31 -1.95 6.63
CA VAL A 57 21.26 -3.41 6.36
C VAL A 57 19.84 -3.91 6.17
N ALA A 58 18.86 -3.23 6.78
CA ALA A 58 17.46 -3.60 6.68
C ALA A 58 16.58 -2.39 6.94
N PHE A 59 15.36 -2.45 6.45
CA PHE A 59 14.30 -1.52 6.82
C PHE A 59 12.97 -2.25 6.94
N SER A 60 12.06 -1.66 7.69
CA SER A 60 10.67 -2.12 7.80
C SER A 60 9.73 -0.92 7.68
N VAL A 61 8.58 -1.13 7.05
CA VAL A 61 7.54 -0.11 6.88
C VAL A 61 6.29 -0.62 7.56
N TRP A 62 5.74 0.17 8.46
CA TRP A 62 4.55 -0.13 9.24
C TRP A 62 3.42 0.80 8.85
N ASP A 63 2.25 0.25 8.53
CA ASP A 63 1.03 1.02 8.38
C ASP A 63 0.48 1.38 9.76
N ILE A 64 0.51 2.68 10.09
CA ILE A 64 0.03 3.25 11.36
C ILE A 64 -1.24 4.07 11.15
N SER A 65 -1.89 3.98 9.99
CA SER A 65 -3.11 4.73 9.67
C SER A 65 -4.24 4.49 10.68
N TYR A 66 -4.33 3.30 11.26
CA TYR A 66 -5.28 2.99 12.32
C TYR A 66 -5.01 3.79 13.61
N VAL A 67 -3.74 3.97 13.97
CA VAL A 67 -3.34 4.79 15.13
C VAL A 67 -3.70 6.25 14.86
N ASN A 68 -3.39 6.75 13.66
CA ASN A 68 -3.74 8.11 13.25
C ASN A 68 -5.25 8.34 13.25
N LYS A 69 -6.05 7.36 12.79
CA LYS A 69 -7.51 7.42 12.86
C LYS A 69 -8.01 7.55 14.31
N ARG A 70 -7.36 6.89 15.27
CA ARG A 70 -7.72 7.03 16.69
C ARG A 70 -7.36 8.41 17.25
N VAL A 71 -6.24 8.99 16.80
CA VAL A 71 -5.77 10.32 17.25
C VAL A 71 -6.60 11.45 16.64
N HIS A 72 -6.88 11.40 15.34
CA HIS A 72 -7.57 12.45 14.59
C HIS A 72 -9.10 12.27 14.55
N GLY A 73 -9.60 11.10 14.94
CA GLY A 73 -11.03 10.81 15.02
C GLY A 73 -11.64 10.24 13.73
N PRO A 74 -12.97 10.04 13.71
CA PRO A 74 -13.66 9.27 12.67
C PRO A 74 -13.64 9.92 11.26
N GLY A 75 -13.33 11.22 11.17
CA GLY A 75 -13.19 11.94 9.90
C GLY A 75 -11.80 11.82 9.26
N TYR A 76 -10.87 11.11 9.91
CA TYR A 76 -9.53 10.89 9.35
C TYR A 76 -9.60 9.98 8.12
N ILE A 77 -9.06 10.48 7.01
CA ILE A 77 -8.91 9.73 5.76
C ILE A 77 -7.45 9.33 5.64
N PRO A 78 -7.12 8.03 5.72
CA PRO A 78 -5.77 7.56 5.47
C PRO A 78 -5.28 7.97 4.09
N ASN A 79 -3.99 8.28 3.99
CA ASN A 79 -3.25 8.50 2.76
C ASN A 79 -3.04 7.20 1.95
N SER A 80 -3.84 6.15 2.22
CA SER A 80 -3.75 4.91 1.48
C SER A 80 -3.96 5.17 -0.01
N LEU A 81 -3.15 4.51 -0.83
CA LEU A 81 -3.21 4.59 -2.29
C LEU A 81 -4.61 4.23 -2.83
N GLU A 82 -5.40 3.46 -2.08
CA GLU A 82 -6.77 3.10 -2.42
C GLU A 82 -7.76 4.25 -2.15
N CYS A 83 -7.57 5.06 -1.10
CA CYS A 83 -8.47 6.16 -0.72
C CYS A 83 -8.28 7.45 -1.55
N ALA A 84 -7.13 7.64 -2.17
CA ALA A 84 -6.87 8.77 -3.07
C ALA A 84 -7.80 8.82 -4.30
N SER A 85 -8.53 7.73 -4.58
CA SER A 85 -9.46 7.63 -5.70
C SER A 85 -10.88 8.18 -5.43
N THR A 86 -11.24 8.47 -4.18
CA THR A 86 -12.64 8.83 -3.82
C THR A 86 -12.84 10.17 -3.14
N THR A 87 -11.78 10.87 -2.73
CA THR A 87 -11.95 12.19 -2.10
C THR A 87 -10.99 13.20 -2.70
N THR A 88 -11.60 14.18 -3.37
CA THR A 88 -11.00 15.40 -3.89
C THR A 88 -10.34 16.19 -2.76
N SER A 89 -9.10 15.84 -2.39
CA SER A 89 -8.23 16.70 -1.59
C SER A 89 -6.81 16.61 -2.14
N GLN A 90 -6.58 17.49 -3.11
CA GLN A 90 -5.38 18.30 -3.32
C GLN A 90 -4.01 17.58 -3.47
N GLN A 91 -3.49 17.73 -4.69
CA GLN A 91 -2.08 17.91 -5.04
C GLN A 91 -1.17 16.70 -5.22
N ASP A 92 -1.71 15.56 -5.66
CA ASP A 92 -0.86 14.54 -6.32
C ASP A 92 -1.50 14.02 -7.61
N THR A 93 -1.86 14.96 -8.48
CA THR A 93 -2.29 14.73 -9.87
C THR A 93 -1.14 14.40 -10.83
N ARG A 94 0.01 13.96 -10.33
CA ARG A 94 1.05 13.38 -11.19
C ARG A 94 0.99 11.86 -11.05
N GLU A 95 0.36 11.26 -12.05
CA GLU A 95 0.18 9.82 -12.28
C GLU A 95 -1.05 9.12 -11.68
N ALA A 96 -2.09 9.86 -11.27
CA ALA A 96 -3.43 9.31 -10.98
C ALA A 96 -4.18 8.74 -12.22
N GLY A 97 -3.46 8.35 -13.26
CA GLY A 97 -3.99 7.79 -14.51
C GLY A 97 -3.16 6.68 -15.13
N HIS A 98 -2.04 6.26 -14.52
CA HIS A 98 -1.33 5.06 -14.99
C HIS A 98 -2.02 3.82 -14.43
N ILE A 99 -2.99 3.32 -15.19
CA ILE A 99 -3.52 1.96 -14.96
C ILE A 99 -2.33 1.03 -15.10
N ARG A 100 -1.88 0.48 -13.97
CA ARG A 100 -0.76 -0.44 -13.90
C ARG A 100 -1.01 -1.67 -14.76
N ARG A 101 -0.36 -1.75 -15.91
CA ARG A 101 -0.56 -2.83 -16.89
C ARG A 101 0.02 -4.15 -16.38
N ASP A 102 0.94 -4.08 -15.41
CA ASP A 102 1.56 -5.25 -14.78
C ASP A 102 0.60 -6.01 -13.85
N THR A 103 -0.49 -5.39 -13.40
CA THR A 103 -1.46 -5.96 -12.45
C THR A 103 -2.51 -6.87 -13.11
N ASN A 104 -3.07 -7.78 -12.32
CA ASN A 104 -4.16 -8.64 -12.77
C ASN A 104 -5.48 -7.84 -12.88
N PRO A 105 -6.10 -7.71 -14.07
CA PRO A 105 -7.34 -6.95 -14.23
C PRO A 105 -8.53 -7.54 -13.47
N ASN A 106 -8.50 -8.85 -13.18
CA ASN A 106 -9.56 -9.51 -12.43
C ASN A 106 -9.48 -9.28 -10.92
N LEU A 107 -8.37 -8.72 -10.41
CA LEU A 107 -8.21 -8.44 -8.98
C LEU A 107 -9.27 -7.43 -8.50
N ALA A 108 -9.55 -6.40 -9.30
CA ALA A 108 -10.58 -5.41 -8.99
C ALA A 108 -11.98 -6.04 -8.92
N ALA A 109 -12.31 -6.92 -9.87
CA ALA A 109 -13.57 -7.66 -9.87
C ALA A 109 -13.69 -8.60 -8.66
N PHE A 110 -12.59 -9.28 -8.31
CA PHE A 110 -12.53 -10.13 -7.12
C PHE A 110 -12.72 -9.33 -5.83
N GLN A 111 -12.05 -8.18 -5.68
CA GLN A 111 -12.23 -7.29 -4.53
C GLN A 111 -13.65 -6.74 -4.43
N ALA A 112 -14.27 -6.39 -5.56
CA ALA A 112 -15.66 -5.94 -5.60
C ALA A 112 -16.63 -7.05 -5.16
N ALA A 113 -16.46 -8.26 -5.68
CA ALA A 113 -17.25 -9.43 -5.29
C ALA A 113 -17.03 -9.80 -3.81
N LEU A 114 -15.80 -9.68 -3.29
CA LEU A 114 -15.49 -9.89 -1.88
C LEU A 114 -16.22 -8.86 -1.01
N LYS A 115 -16.19 -7.58 -1.39
CA LYS A 115 -16.91 -6.50 -0.70
C LYS A 115 -18.42 -6.74 -0.68
N GLU A 116 -19.00 -7.11 -1.82
CA GLU A 116 -20.43 -7.44 -1.93
C GLU A 116 -20.80 -8.65 -1.07
N SER A 117 -20.01 -9.73 -1.14
CA SER A 117 -20.20 -10.93 -0.32
C SER A 117 -20.12 -10.61 1.18
N ASN A 118 -19.12 -9.81 1.58
CA ASN A 118 -18.98 -9.34 2.94
C ASN A 118 -20.18 -8.53 3.42
N GLN A 119 -20.68 -7.62 2.58
CA GLN A 119 -21.89 -6.86 2.90
C GLN A 119 -23.13 -7.76 3.00
N LYS A 120 -23.27 -8.76 2.12
CA LYS A 120 -24.45 -9.63 2.07
C LYS A 120 -24.52 -10.62 3.25
N TYR A 121 -23.42 -11.29 3.56
CA TYR A 121 -23.42 -12.40 4.52
C TYR A 121 -22.91 -12.02 5.90
N PHE A 122 -22.12 -10.96 6.00
CA PHE A 122 -21.38 -10.64 7.21
C PHE A 122 -21.75 -9.29 7.85
N SER A 123 -22.61 -8.49 7.23
CA SER A 123 -23.12 -7.23 7.80
C SER A 123 -23.83 -7.38 9.15
N GLN A 124 -24.36 -8.58 9.43
CA GLN A 124 -25.05 -8.88 10.68
C GLN A 124 -24.14 -9.04 11.91
N PHE A 125 -22.82 -9.20 11.74
CA PHE A 125 -21.90 -9.52 12.83
C PHE A 125 -21.18 -8.30 13.44
N GLY A 126 -21.57 -7.08 13.06
CA GLY A 126 -21.06 -5.84 13.67
C GLY A 126 -19.64 -5.46 13.25
N SER A 127 -19.10 -4.39 13.84
CA SER A 127 -17.79 -3.81 13.48
C SER A 127 -16.58 -4.61 13.97
N ASP A 128 -16.78 -5.55 14.89
CA ASP A 128 -15.70 -6.26 15.59
C ASP A 128 -15.29 -7.56 14.89
N GLN A 129 -15.81 -7.79 13.68
CA GLN A 129 -15.50 -8.99 12.91
C GLN A 129 -14.10 -8.92 12.29
N ILE A 130 -13.34 -10.01 12.42
CA ILE A 130 -12.10 -10.22 11.68
C ILE A 130 -12.44 -10.31 10.19
N LYS A 131 -12.04 -9.31 9.42
CA LYS A 131 -12.17 -9.33 7.96
C LYS A 131 -11.11 -10.29 7.42
N LEU A 132 -11.56 -11.37 6.80
CA LEU A 132 -10.71 -12.32 6.06
C LEU A 132 -10.29 -11.73 4.71
#